data_AF-A0A2E4D3T9-F1
#
_entry.id   AF-A0A2E4D3T9-F1
#
_cell.length_a   1.000
_cell.length_b   1.000
_cell.length_c   1.000
_cell.angle_alpha   90.00
_cell.angle_beta   90.00
_cell.angle_gamma   90.00
#
_symmetry.space_group_name_H-M   'P 1'
#
loop_
_entity.id
_entity.type
_entity.pdbx_description
1 polymer ?
#
loop_
_entity_poly.entity_id
_entity_poly.type
_entity_poly.pdbx_seq_one_letter_code
_entity_poly.pdbx_strand_id
1 'polypeptide(L)'
;MTRLSRFPFLSIGKFFSFSGGAKEKNKRKNTKKKTKRKKTRNTIHKTKRKNLSRKKDTRKRIIGKKRSINKRTRARTVKKIPKIYTKNKKQCNCDQSRSYQGNEPSPKGLGFCAHCTPLNVTMKGSDGNLWENQKYSKGKKWVKVRVDMN
;
A
#
# COMPACT_ATOMS: atom_id res chain seq x y z
N MET A 1 18.48 40.67 -26.66
CA MET A 1 17.44 40.35 -27.66
C MET A 1 16.26 39.72 -26.94
N THR A 2 15.12 40.37 -27.10
CA THR A 2 13.83 40.14 -26.45
C THR A 2 13.12 38.90 -27.00
N ARG A 3 12.36 38.18 -26.16
CA ARG A 3 10.93 37.90 -26.40
C ARG A 3 10.28 37.13 -25.25
N LEU A 4 9.58 37.90 -24.42
CA LEU A 4 8.29 37.56 -23.84
C LEU A 4 7.34 37.03 -24.91
N SER A 5 6.58 35.97 -24.63
CA SER A 5 5.21 35.76 -25.15
C SER A 5 4.57 34.56 -24.43
N ARG A 6 3.58 34.82 -23.57
CA ARG A 6 2.12 34.83 -23.84
C ARG A 6 1.48 33.44 -23.68
N PHE A 7 0.83 33.25 -22.53
CA PHE A 7 -0.45 32.54 -22.49
C PHE A 7 -1.48 33.37 -23.29
N PRO A 8 -2.43 32.74 -24.01
CA PRO A 8 -3.77 32.64 -23.44
C PRO A 8 -4.60 31.40 -23.88
N PHE A 9 -5.48 30.97 -22.96
CA PHE A 9 -6.92 30.76 -23.17
C PHE A 9 -7.40 30.09 -24.48
N LEU A 10 -7.89 28.86 -24.36
CA LEU A 10 -8.93 28.27 -25.21
C LEU A 10 -9.87 27.48 -24.28
N SER A 11 -11.17 27.38 -24.46
CA SER A 11 -12.19 28.15 -25.17
C SER A 11 -13.49 27.43 -24.78
N ILE A 12 -14.46 28.20 -24.31
CA ILE A 12 -15.83 27.75 -24.04
C ILE A 12 -16.45 27.30 -25.37
N GLY A 13 -16.98 26.08 -25.44
CA GLY A 13 -17.70 25.67 -26.64
C GLY A 13 -18.24 24.26 -26.61
N LYS A 14 -19.49 24.12 -26.18
CA LYS A 14 -20.48 23.28 -26.89
C LYS A 14 -21.89 23.67 -26.42
N PHE A 15 -22.42 24.66 -27.13
CA PHE A 15 -23.86 24.84 -27.31
C PHE A 15 -24.44 23.55 -27.89
N PHE A 16 -25.26 22.85 -27.12
CA PHE A 16 -26.21 21.89 -27.69
C PHE A 16 -27.48 22.65 -28.04
N SER A 17 -27.57 23.05 -29.31
CA SER A 17 -28.81 23.47 -29.93
C SER A 17 -29.72 22.25 -30.10
N PHE A 18 -30.69 22.11 -29.21
CA PHE A 18 -31.78 21.13 -29.37
C PHE A 18 -33.04 21.87 -29.84
N SER A 19 -33.10 22.14 -31.14
CA SER A 19 -34.31 22.56 -31.84
C SER A 19 -35.22 21.33 -32.01
N GLY A 20 -36.04 21.06 -31.00
CA GLY A 20 -37.06 20.01 -31.02
C GLY A 20 -38.41 20.61 -30.68
N GLY A 21 -39.24 20.83 -31.72
CA GLY A 21 -40.53 21.51 -31.64
C GLY A 21 -41.47 20.97 -30.55
N ALA A 22 -41.93 21.87 -29.69
CA ALA A 22 -42.99 21.61 -28.74
C ALA A 22 -44.34 21.90 -29.41
N LYS A 23 -45.09 20.83 -29.73
CA LYS A 23 -46.50 20.91 -30.11
C LYS A 23 -47.28 21.61 -29.00
N GLU A 24 -47.95 22.69 -29.36
CA GLU A 24 -48.79 23.50 -28.50
C GLU A 24 -50.00 22.69 -27.99
N LYS A 25 -49.83 22.06 -26.83
CA LYS A 25 -50.94 21.41 -26.12
C LYS A 25 -51.62 22.45 -25.23
N ASN A 26 -52.74 22.94 -25.75
CA ASN A 26 -53.76 23.73 -25.08
C ASN A 26 -54.04 23.19 -23.66
N LYS A 27 -53.45 23.83 -22.64
CA LYS A 27 -53.74 23.54 -21.22
C LYS A 27 -54.67 24.62 -20.71
N ARG A 28 -55.97 24.34 -20.78
CA ARG A 28 -57.00 24.99 -19.95
C ARG A 28 -56.45 25.15 -18.52
N LYS A 29 -56.19 26.39 -18.12
CA LYS A 29 -55.85 26.76 -16.74
C LYS A 29 -57.08 26.52 -15.87
N ASN A 30 -57.26 25.28 -15.43
CA ASN A 30 -58.23 24.95 -14.40
C ASN A 30 -57.66 25.43 -13.07
N THR A 31 -58.07 26.63 -12.66
CA THR A 31 -57.77 27.24 -11.37
C THR A 31 -58.44 26.45 -10.26
N LYS A 32 -57.87 25.30 -9.88
CA LYS A 32 -58.20 24.65 -8.62
C LYS A 32 -57.66 25.52 -7.50
N LYS A 33 -58.51 26.43 -7.00
CA LYS A 33 -58.37 27.14 -5.72
C LYS A 33 -58.11 26.08 -4.65
N LYS A 34 -56.84 25.82 -4.35
CA LYS A 34 -56.44 24.96 -3.23
C LYS A 34 -56.80 25.70 -1.96
N THR A 35 -57.98 25.43 -1.41
CA THR A 35 -58.29 25.79 -0.03
C THR A 35 -57.26 25.10 0.84
N LYS A 36 -56.39 25.89 1.50
CA LYS A 36 -55.44 25.38 2.48
C LYS A 36 -56.25 24.89 3.69
N ARG A 37 -56.75 23.65 3.61
CA ARG A 37 -57.46 23.00 4.72
C ARG A 37 -56.48 22.94 5.89
N LYS A 38 -56.73 23.76 6.93
CA LYS A 38 -55.89 23.83 8.13
C LYS A 38 -55.82 22.42 8.73
N LYS A 39 -54.65 21.79 8.68
CA LYS A 39 -54.43 20.48 9.29
C LYS A 39 -54.60 20.63 10.80
N THR A 40 -55.37 19.74 11.40
CA THR A 40 -55.57 19.74 12.86
C THR A 40 -54.25 19.45 13.57
N ARG A 41 -54.07 19.97 14.79
CA ARG A 41 -52.86 19.75 15.61
C ARG A 41 -52.47 18.27 15.68
N ASN A 42 -53.45 17.37 15.77
CA ASN A 42 -53.25 15.91 15.79
C ASN A 42 -52.70 15.33 14.49
N THR A 43 -53.11 15.83 13.31
CA THR A 43 -52.54 15.37 12.03
C THR A 43 -51.12 15.91 11.82
N ILE A 44 -50.81 17.11 12.32
CA ILE A 44 -49.45 17.66 12.32
C ILE A 44 -48.53 16.84 13.25
N HIS A 45 -48.99 16.46 14.44
CA HIS A 45 -48.22 15.61 15.35
C HIS A 45 -47.96 14.20 14.78
N LYS A 46 -48.98 13.53 14.22
CA LYS A 46 -48.81 12.20 13.60
C LYS A 46 -47.84 12.22 12.42
N THR A 47 -47.88 13.27 11.60
CA THR A 47 -46.94 13.42 10.45
C THR A 47 -45.51 13.74 10.90
N LYS A 48 -45.33 14.60 11.93
CA LYS A 48 -44.01 14.83 12.54
C LYS A 48 -43.42 13.54 13.13
N ARG A 49 -44.22 12.73 13.83
CA ARG A 49 -43.79 11.44 14.42
C ARG A 49 -43.39 10.41 13.34
N LYS A 50 -44.17 10.29 12.26
CA LYS A 50 -43.80 9.45 11.09
C LYS A 50 -42.53 9.91 10.39
N ASN A 51 -42.31 11.23 10.25
CA ASN A 51 -41.09 11.77 9.64
C ASN A 51 -39.85 11.55 10.52
N LEU A 52 -39.97 11.65 11.84
CA LEU A 52 -38.93 11.28 12.79
C LEU A 52 -38.56 9.79 12.70
N SER A 53 -39.56 8.91 12.60
CA SER A 53 -39.35 7.47 12.37
C SER A 53 -38.56 7.21 11.10
N ARG A 54 -39.00 7.77 9.96
CA ARG A 54 -38.31 7.64 8.67
C ARG A 54 -36.88 8.20 8.69
N LYS A 55 -36.64 9.29 9.43
CA LYS A 55 -35.30 9.88 9.60
C LYS A 55 -34.38 9.00 10.47
N LYS A 56 -34.94 8.31 11.48
CA LYS A 56 -34.19 7.32 12.29
C LYS A 56 -33.83 6.08 11.48
N ASP A 57 -34.74 5.55 10.68
CA ASP A 57 -34.49 4.36 9.85
C ASP A 57 -33.46 4.60 8.76
N THR A 58 -33.54 5.75 8.08
CA THR A 58 -32.53 6.15 7.08
C THR A 58 -31.15 6.31 7.72
N ARG A 59 -31.05 6.91 8.92
CA ARG A 59 -29.80 7.02 9.67
C ARG A 59 -29.22 5.66 10.05
N LYS A 60 -30.03 4.72 10.54
CA LYS A 60 -29.60 3.34 10.84
C LYS A 60 -29.06 2.63 9.60
N ARG A 61 -29.73 2.77 8.45
CA ARG A 61 -29.32 2.17 7.17
C ARG A 61 -27.98 2.71 6.66
N ILE A 62 -27.76 4.03 6.78
CA ILE A 62 -26.50 4.68 6.40
C ILE A 62 -25.35 4.21 7.31
N ILE A 63 -25.57 4.17 8.63
CA ILE A 63 -24.57 3.70 9.59
C ILE A 63 -24.21 2.22 9.32
N GLY A 64 -25.20 1.37 9.06
CA GLY A 64 -24.98 -0.04 8.69
C GLY A 64 -24.14 -0.20 7.42
N LYS A 65 -24.44 0.57 6.36
CA LYS A 65 -23.64 0.58 5.12
C LYS A 65 -22.20 1.06 5.35
N LYS A 66 -21.98 2.10 6.16
CA LYS A 66 -20.63 2.58 6.49
C LYS A 66 -19.81 1.52 7.23
N ARG A 67 -20.43 0.81 8.19
CA ARG A 67 -19.77 -0.28 8.94
C ARG A 67 -19.41 -1.46 8.03
N SER A 68 -20.28 -1.85 7.10
CA SER A 68 -19.99 -2.96 6.17
C SER A 68 -18.89 -2.61 5.17
N ILE A 69 -18.84 -1.37 4.68
CA ILE A 69 -17.76 -0.87 3.81
C ILE A 69 -16.42 -0.90 4.58
N ASN A 70 -16.37 -0.37 5.81
CA ASN A 70 -15.15 -0.38 6.63
C ASN A 70 -14.66 -1.80 6.97
N LYS A 71 -15.57 -2.76 7.20
CA LYS A 71 -15.19 -4.16 7.45
C LYS A 71 -14.55 -4.79 6.21
N ARG A 72 -15.07 -4.50 5.01
CA ARG A 72 -14.52 -4.99 3.73
C ARG A 72 -13.17 -4.34 3.38
N THR A 73 -13.00 -3.05 3.61
CA THR A 73 -11.73 -2.36 3.34
C THR A 73 -10.63 -2.84 4.29
N ARG A 74 -10.95 -3.04 5.58
CA ARG A 74 -9.99 -3.58 6.57
C ARG A 74 -9.59 -5.04 6.27
N ALA A 75 -10.51 -5.87 5.79
CA ALA A 75 -10.19 -7.23 5.36
C ALA A 75 -9.29 -7.27 4.11
N ARG A 76 -9.38 -6.26 3.22
CA ARG A 76 -8.52 -6.16 2.03
C ARG A 76 -7.13 -5.57 2.35
N THR A 77 -7.02 -4.63 3.27
CA THR A 77 -5.72 -4.07 3.69
C THR A 77 -4.93 -4.98 4.61
N VAL A 78 -5.55 -6.00 5.21
CA VAL A 78 -4.86 -7.06 5.98
C VAL A 78 -4.39 -8.23 5.09
N LYS A 79 -4.37 -8.07 3.76
CA LYS A 79 -3.51 -8.92 2.92
C LYS A 79 -2.07 -8.68 3.36
N LYS A 80 -1.60 -9.60 4.22
CA LYS A 80 -0.26 -9.62 4.82
C LYS A 80 0.74 -9.36 3.71
N ILE A 81 1.32 -8.17 3.70
CA ILE A 81 2.54 -7.91 2.95
C ILE A 81 3.53 -8.95 3.49
N PRO A 82 4.06 -9.86 2.65
CA PRO A 82 5.04 -10.81 3.14
C PRO A 82 6.17 -9.98 3.75
N LYS A 83 6.50 -10.25 5.02
CA LYS A 83 7.67 -9.61 5.65
C LYS A 83 8.85 -10.00 4.79
N ILE A 84 9.36 -9.06 4.01
CA ILE A 84 10.61 -9.23 3.26
C ILE A 84 11.68 -9.29 4.34
N TYR A 85 11.99 -10.50 4.80
CA TYR A 85 13.14 -10.72 5.66
C TYR A 85 14.35 -10.43 4.78
N THR A 86 14.87 -9.20 4.83
CA THR A 86 16.19 -8.89 4.30
C THR A 86 17.16 -9.70 5.14
N LYS A 87 17.53 -10.90 4.65
CA LYS A 87 18.57 -11.71 5.26
C LYS A 87 19.83 -10.85 5.22
N ASN A 88 20.21 -10.25 6.35
CA ASN A 88 21.39 -9.42 6.48
C ASN A 88 22.60 -10.28 6.12
N LYS A 89 23.01 -10.24 4.85
CA LYS A 89 24.20 -10.93 4.39
C LYS A 89 25.40 -10.15 4.93
N LYS A 90 26.27 -10.83 5.67
CA LYS A 90 27.50 -10.20 6.17
C LYS A 90 28.47 -10.05 5.00
N GLN A 91 29.18 -8.93 4.97
CA GLN A 91 30.16 -8.62 3.94
C GLN A 91 31.56 -9.00 4.40
N CYS A 92 32.40 -9.36 3.44
CA CYS A 92 33.79 -9.63 3.73
C CYS A 92 34.52 -8.37 4.20
N ASN A 93 35.45 -8.50 5.15
CA ASN A 93 36.19 -7.34 5.68
C ASN A 93 37.02 -6.61 4.61
N CYS A 94 37.45 -7.32 3.57
CA CYS A 94 38.29 -6.78 2.50
C CYS A 94 37.52 -6.35 1.24
N ASP A 95 36.27 -6.82 1.06
CA ASP A 95 35.54 -6.63 -0.19
C ASP A 95 34.02 -6.59 0.07
N GLN A 96 33.41 -5.46 -0.27
CA GLN A 96 31.97 -5.22 -0.11
C GLN A 96 31.12 -6.00 -1.13
N SER A 97 31.72 -6.43 -2.25
CA SER A 97 31.02 -7.18 -3.31
C SER A 97 30.76 -8.63 -2.90
N ARG A 98 31.60 -9.19 -2.03
CA ARG A 98 31.49 -10.58 -1.58
C ARG A 98 30.78 -10.64 -0.25
N SER A 99 29.66 -11.37 -0.25
CA SER A 99 28.86 -11.61 0.94
C SER A 99 28.86 -13.08 1.32
N TYR A 100 28.68 -13.34 2.61
CA TYR A 100 28.59 -14.68 3.18
C TYR A 100 27.41 -14.76 4.16
N GLN A 101 27.03 -15.99 4.51
CA GLN A 101 25.81 -16.21 5.28
C GLN A 101 25.97 -15.89 6.78
N GLY A 102 27.19 -15.82 7.27
CA GLY A 102 27.52 -15.54 8.68
C GLY A 102 27.44 -16.74 9.61
N ASN A 103 26.73 -17.80 9.23
CA ASN A 103 26.58 -19.04 9.99
C ASN A 103 27.64 -20.10 9.59
N GLU A 104 28.72 -19.66 8.94
CA GLU A 104 29.75 -20.58 8.46
C GLU A 104 30.73 -20.88 9.60
N PRO A 105 31.07 -22.16 9.85
CA PRO A 105 31.98 -22.57 10.93
C PRO A 105 33.43 -22.09 10.77
N SER A 106 33.81 -21.82 9.52
CA SER A 106 35.15 -21.39 9.12
C SER A 106 35.42 -19.92 9.48
N PRO A 107 36.69 -19.44 9.42
CA PRO A 107 37.04 -18.03 9.61
C PRO A 107 36.24 -17.06 8.73
N LYS A 108 35.67 -17.55 7.62
CA LYS A 108 34.76 -16.80 6.77
C LYS A 108 33.49 -16.34 7.50
N GLY A 109 32.97 -17.12 8.45
CA GLY A 109 31.84 -16.70 9.29
C GLY A 109 32.15 -15.48 10.17
N LEU A 110 33.43 -15.26 10.47
CA LEU A 110 33.93 -14.12 11.25
C LEU A 110 34.30 -12.90 10.37
N GLY A 111 34.19 -13.00 9.05
CA GLY A 111 34.52 -11.92 8.11
C GLY A 111 35.83 -12.09 7.35
N PHE A 112 36.60 -13.15 7.63
CA PHE A 112 37.86 -13.43 6.95
C PHE A 112 37.65 -14.28 5.70
N CYS A 113 37.63 -13.65 4.52
CA CYS A 113 37.52 -14.40 3.27
C CYS A 113 38.86 -14.98 2.82
N ALA A 114 38.79 -16.21 2.33
CA ALA A 114 39.91 -16.94 1.72
C ALA A 114 40.59 -16.17 0.57
N HIS A 115 39.83 -15.33 -0.15
CA HIS A 115 40.36 -14.55 -1.27
C HIS A 115 41.44 -13.55 -0.84
N CYS A 116 41.16 -12.81 0.24
CA CYS A 116 41.98 -11.71 0.71
C CYS A 116 43.12 -12.17 1.61
N THR A 117 42.97 -13.36 2.18
CA THR A 117 44.00 -13.96 3.01
C THR A 117 45.11 -14.54 2.10
N PRO A 118 46.39 -14.43 2.50
CA PRO A 118 47.48 -15.14 1.83
C PRO A 118 47.27 -16.66 1.86
N LEU A 119 48.01 -17.39 1.03
CA LEU A 119 48.01 -18.86 1.04
C LEU A 119 48.77 -19.38 2.27
N ASN A 120 48.41 -20.58 2.74
CA ASN A 120 49.04 -21.29 3.86
C ASN A 120 48.96 -20.55 5.21
N VAL A 121 48.00 -19.62 5.34
CA VAL A 121 47.68 -18.97 6.61
C VAL A 121 46.67 -19.84 7.36
N THR A 122 46.93 -20.09 8.64
CA THR A 122 46.01 -20.80 9.53
C THR A 122 45.27 -19.84 10.45
N MET A 123 43.98 -20.06 10.63
CA MET A 123 43.11 -19.26 11.51
C MET A 123 42.08 -20.14 12.22
N LYS A 124 41.68 -19.73 13.42
CA LYS A 124 40.58 -20.37 14.14
C LYS A 124 39.22 -19.94 13.58
N GLY A 125 38.35 -20.91 13.34
CA GLY A 125 36.97 -20.68 12.95
C GLY A 125 36.08 -20.32 14.14
N SER A 126 34.80 -20.04 13.87
CA SER A 126 33.81 -19.83 14.93
C SER A 126 33.62 -21.09 15.80
N ASP A 127 33.93 -22.26 15.25
CA ASP A 127 33.86 -23.55 15.97
C ASP A 127 35.07 -23.80 16.90
N GLY A 128 36.08 -22.92 16.92
CA GLY A 128 37.35 -23.17 17.61
C GLY A 128 38.35 -24.05 16.84
N ASN A 129 37.91 -24.75 15.79
CA ASN A 129 38.75 -25.57 14.91
C ASN A 129 39.77 -24.74 14.11
N LEU A 130 40.89 -25.35 13.71
CA LEU A 130 41.93 -24.73 12.90
C LEU A 130 41.67 -24.93 11.40
N TRP A 131 41.69 -23.83 10.65
CA TRP A 131 41.47 -23.79 9.20
C TRP A 131 42.68 -23.20 8.50
N GLU A 132 43.07 -23.76 7.35
CA GLU A 132 44.13 -23.28 6.50
C GLU A 132 43.58 -22.78 5.17
N ASN A 133 44.16 -21.70 4.63
CA ASN A 133 43.80 -21.19 3.32
C ASN A 133 44.60 -21.87 2.20
N GLN A 134 43.93 -22.75 1.45
CA GLN A 134 44.55 -23.50 0.35
C GLN A 134 44.05 -23.01 -1.01
N LYS A 135 44.92 -23.08 -2.03
CA LYS A 135 44.57 -22.74 -3.42
C LYS A 135 44.02 -23.97 -4.14
N TYR A 136 42.79 -23.87 -4.62
CA TYR A 136 42.18 -24.85 -5.52
C TYR A 136 42.13 -24.31 -6.96
N SER A 137 41.79 -25.19 -7.91
CA SER A 137 41.60 -24.84 -9.32
C SER A 137 40.60 -23.69 -9.54
N LYS A 138 39.57 -23.60 -8.69
CA LYS A 138 38.52 -22.56 -8.74
C LYS A 138 38.74 -21.40 -7.76
N GLY A 139 39.95 -21.25 -7.20
CA GLY A 139 40.32 -20.17 -6.28
C GLY A 139 40.68 -20.65 -4.88
N LYS A 140 40.86 -19.68 -3.96
CA LYS A 140 41.26 -19.94 -2.57
C LYS A 140 40.07 -20.36 -1.71
N LYS A 141 40.25 -21.35 -0.83
CA LYS A 141 39.22 -21.83 0.11
C LYS A 141 39.85 -22.18 1.46
N TRP A 142 39.05 -21.98 2.51
CA TRP A 142 39.38 -22.46 3.86
C TRP A 142 39.15 -23.97 3.97
N VAL A 143 40.17 -24.69 4.41
CA VAL A 143 40.17 -26.14 4.61
C VAL A 143 40.38 -26.42 6.09
N LYS A 144 39.55 -27.26 6.69
CA LYS A 144 39.72 -27.65 8.09
C LYS A 144 40.93 -28.58 8.17
N VAL A 145 41.95 -28.19 8.94
CA VAL A 145 43.21 -28.96 9.10
C VAL A 145 43.20 -29.76 10.39
N ARG A 146 42.80 -29.12 11.49
CA ARG A 146 42.77 -29.77 12.81
C ARG A 146 41.44 -29.51 13.50
N VAL A 147 40.91 -30.57 14.09
CA VAL A 147 39.80 -30.48 15.02
C VAL A 147 40.40 -30.23 16.41
N ASP A 148 40.43 -28.96 16.81
CA ASP A 148 40.77 -28.60 18.17
C ASP A 148 39.45 -28.59 18.93
N MET A 149 39.09 -29.74 19.51
CA MET A 149 37.95 -29.80 20.42
C MET A 149 38.28 -28.97 21.66
N ASN A 150 37.43 -28.01 21.98
CA ASN A 150 37.50 -27.19 23.19
C ASN A 150 36.22 -27.36 24.01
#